data_AF-A0A7V7DW17-F1
#
_entry.id   AF-A0A7V7DW17-F1
#
_cell.length_a   1.000
_cell.length_b   1.000
_cell.length_c   1.000
_cell.angle_alpha   90.00
_cell.angle_beta   90.00
_cell.angle_gamma   90.00
#
_symmetry.space_group_name_H-M   'P 1'
#
loop_
_entity.id
_entity.type
_entity.pdbx_description
1 polymer ?
#
loop_
_entity_poly.entity_id
_entity_poly.type
_entity_poly.pdbx_seq_one_letter_code
_entity_poly.pdbx_strand_id
1 'polypeptide(L)'
;MRLLRCARNDGINRPGAALLVVLFVVMVVTVLSLGFLSRSDVELACGGNMILRTQMDYLAESGLEHARGLILNPQDVKFGINPPDKPVGFWTGAVGQQLAAGSDDYYDIKVVRDDSVPTNRCNYIIDCNSYRLKAGEKVGHTSLEAELRLDPCIAYWAGGDTTISQRITVNGDVYCNGTLIYLRQIGGDVFANSLTGNPDDIVGRQEVIGDLSLQWPQVTVGDFTSRYTVQSIGSTLSGVTYGPYDPVQVCYNGGGDVELAGNVQIYGMLVVEGDLTIRAVLEGGNVITAGKNLPALLVTGDLKVENGGGLDIDGLAVVEGEVQISADSANLNINGGLFTHNGIVETTTDSSGNGNDGTLTNMAGGEWTTGFVGGALEFDGNEDYVTIAESSDFKFGTGDFGMGAWVKTSATTTSYIIDNYQGTVGEVGCQIVMNADGTVYFEVRGGTLLQITSTTTINDGAWHHIFGSADRDTQMNLYIDGAIAAPTGGTNSDKIDNSNPVLIGVNTWQSDPLGSFFSGIIDDVRIYNHALEPNDVNDIYHLVGGPGGLVGHWKLDEDGSSNVSITAAPSKTAIVVWPGGVAEKWGSAAGAFFRSIRRK
;
A
#
# COMPACT_ATOMS: atom_id res chain seq x y z
N MET A 1 78.64 43.40 -35.38
CA MET A 1 79.85 43.06 -36.15
C MET A 1 79.47 43.09 -37.63
N ARG A 2 80.06 44.04 -38.41
CA ARG A 2 79.96 44.23 -39.89
C ARG A 2 78.54 44.26 -40.49
N LEU A 3 77.98 45.41 -40.87
CA LEU A 3 78.29 46.10 -42.14
C LEU A 3 77.74 47.55 -42.10
N LEU A 4 78.62 48.53 -41.89
CA LEU A 4 78.34 49.95 -42.17
C LEU A 4 79.65 50.58 -42.66
N ARG A 5 79.82 50.65 -43.98
CA ARG A 5 80.76 51.56 -44.66
C ARG A 5 80.37 51.67 -46.13
N CYS A 6 79.69 52.76 -46.48
CA CYS A 6 80.07 53.62 -47.60
C CYS A 6 79.21 54.88 -47.53
N ALA A 7 79.83 56.01 -47.20
CA ALA A 7 79.27 57.33 -47.40
C ALA A 7 79.42 57.72 -48.88
N ARG A 8 78.51 58.53 -49.43
CA ARG A 8 78.79 59.91 -49.88
C ARG A 8 77.55 60.58 -50.51
N ASN A 9 77.24 61.76 -49.97
CA ASN A 9 76.55 62.94 -50.53
C ASN A 9 75.68 62.79 -51.79
N ASP A 10 74.42 63.24 -51.68
CA ASP A 10 74.02 64.51 -52.29
C ASP A 10 72.82 65.13 -51.57
N GLY A 11 72.97 66.40 -51.23
CA GLY A 11 71.97 67.19 -50.53
C GLY A 11 70.88 67.65 -51.49
N ILE A 12 69.68 67.11 -51.30
CA ILE A 12 68.46 67.85 -51.61
C ILE A 12 67.59 67.80 -50.34
N ASN A 13 67.78 68.78 -49.47
CA ASN A 13 66.94 68.98 -48.30
C ASN A 13 65.57 69.46 -48.79
N ARG A 14 64.67 68.53 -49.15
CA ARG A 14 63.25 68.78 -49.42
C ARG A 14 62.49 68.51 -48.12
N PRO A 15 62.30 69.50 -47.24
CA PRO A 15 61.56 69.32 -45.99
C PRO A 15 60.15 68.71 -46.21
N GLY A 16 59.56 68.89 -47.40
CA GLY A 16 58.29 68.27 -47.78
C GLY A 16 58.34 66.74 -48.00
N ALA A 17 59.46 66.16 -48.44
CA ALA A 17 59.57 64.72 -48.67
C ALA A 17 59.78 63.93 -47.36
N ALA A 18 60.57 64.48 -46.43
CA ALA A 18 60.72 63.92 -45.09
C ALA A 18 59.40 63.97 -44.30
N LEU A 19 58.65 65.07 -44.43
CA LEU A 19 57.31 65.20 -43.83
C LEU A 19 56.34 64.15 -44.36
N LEU A 20 56.37 63.86 -45.67
CA LEU A 20 55.48 62.90 -46.32
C LEU A 20 55.80 61.45 -45.88
N VAL A 21 57.08 61.11 -45.73
CA VAL A 21 57.49 59.81 -45.17
C VAL A 21 57.03 59.65 -43.72
N VAL A 22 57.19 60.70 -42.89
CA VAL A 22 56.71 60.68 -41.50
C VAL A 22 55.19 60.52 -41.44
N LEU A 23 54.45 61.25 -42.28
CA LEU A 23 52.98 61.12 -42.40
C LEU A 23 52.56 59.72 -42.85
N PHE A 24 53.28 59.11 -43.79
CA PHE A 24 53.00 57.75 -44.25
C PHE A 24 53.27 56.71 -43.16
N VAL A 25 54.35 56.86 -42.40
CA VAL A 25 54.66 56.01 -41.26
C VAL A 25 53.60 56.17 -40.17
N VAL A 26 53.20 57.40 -39.84
CA VAL A 26 52.12 57.66 -38.88
C VAL A 26 50.81 57.05 -39.36
N MET A 27 50.46 57.18 -40.65
CA MET A 27 49.28 56.56 -41.24
C MET A 27 49.31 55.03 -41.17
N VAL A 28 50.44 54.41 -41.47
CA VAL A 28 50.60 52.95 -41.38
C VAL A 28 50.48 52.48 -39.92
N VAL A 29 51.09 53.19 -38.98
CA VAL A 29 51.00 52.88 -37.55
C VAL A 29 49.57 53.06 -37.03
N THR A 30 48.85 54.12 -37.43
CA THR A 30 47.46 54.32 -37.01
C THR A 30 46.54 53.26 -37.59
N VAL A 31 46.68 52.88 -38.86
CA VAL A 31 45.88 51.81 -39.49
C VAL A 31 46.15 50.45 -38.82
N LEU A 32 47.41 50.11 -38.56
CA LEU A 32 47.74 48.87 -37.84
C LEU A 32 47.21 48.87 -36.41
N SER A 33 47.34 50.00 -35.69
CA SER A 33 46.84 50.14 -34.32
C SER A 33 45.32 50.04 -34.26
N LEU A 34 44.60 50.65 -35.21
CA LEU A 34 43.14 50.51 -35.35
C LEU A 34 42.75 49.07 -35.68
N GLY A 35 43.54 48.36 -36.48
CA GLY A 35 43.35 46.93 -36.76
C GLY A 35 43.48 46.06 -35.50
N PHE A 36 44.46 46.34 -34.64
CA PHE A 36 44.62 45.63 -33.36
C PHE A 36 43.51 45.95 -32.36
N LEU A 37 43.08 47.21 -32.27
CA LEU A 37 41.94 47.60 -31.42
C LEU A 37 40.65 46.92 -31.88
N SER A 38 40.37 46.96 -33.19
CA SER A 38 39.20 46.30 -33.77
C SER A 38 39.19 44.79 -33.50
N ARG A 39 40.35 44.13 -33.60
CA ARG A 39 40.47 42.71 -33.28
C ARG A 39 40.26 42.43 -31.78
N SER A 40 40.82 43.26 -30.90
CA SER A 40 40.65 43.14 -29.46
C SER A 40 39.19 43.28 -29.04
N ASP A 41 38.45 44.22 -29.63
CA ASP A 41 37.03 44.42 -29.36
C ASP A 41 36.20 43.21 -29.79
N VAL A 42 36.53 42.63 -30.95
CA VAL A 42 35.89 41.40 -31.43
C VAL A 42 36.19 40.23 -30.50
N GLU A 43 37.44 40.05 -30.07
CA GLU A 43 37.83 38.97 -29.16
C GLU A 43 37.14 39.12 -27.78
N LEU A 44 37.02 40.34 -27.26
CA LEU A 44 36.30 40.63 -26.01
C LEU A 44 34.80 40.35 -26.15
N ALA A 45 34.18 40.76 -27.26
CA ALA A 45 32.77 40.50 -27.54
C ALA A 45 32.50 38.99 -27.68
N CYS A 46 33.40 38.25 -28.36
CA CYS A 46 33.34 36.80 -28.44
C CYS A 46 33.48 36.15 -27.05
N GLY A 47 34.43 36.63 -26.23
CA GLY A 47 34.60 36.17 -24.84
C GLY A 47 33.34 36.37 -23.99
N GLY A 48 32.76 37.57 -24.05
CA GLY A 48 31.50 37.88 -23.37
C GLY A 48 30.33 37.00 -23.83
N ASN A 49 30.21 36.76 -25.14
CA ASN A 49 29.18 35.88 -25.69
C ASN A 49 29.38 34.41 -25.28
N MET A 50 30.63 33.93 -25.22
CA MET A 50 30.93 32.58 -24.73
C MET A 50 30.55 32.43 -23.25
N ILE A 51 30.93 33.39 -22.40
CA ILE A 51 30.57 33.36 -20.97
C ILE A 51 29.05 33.40 -20.80
N LEU A 52 28.36 34.30 -21.52
CA LEU A 52 26.90 34.39 -21.48
C LEU A 52 26.26 33.06 -21.90
N ARG A 53 26.74 32.44 -22.98
CA ARG A 53 26.23 31.14 -23.43
C ARG A 53 26.44 30.05 -22.37
N THR A 54 27.65 29.95 -21.80
CA THR A 54 27.93 28.97 -20.74
C THR A 54 27.06 29.18 -19.50
N GLN A 55 26.79 30.43 -19.11
CA GLN A 55 25.85 30.73 -18.02
C GLN A 55 24.43 30.23 -18.34
N MET A 56 23.98 30.41 -19.57
CA MET A 56 22.65 30.01 -20.03
C MET A 56 22.54 28.49 -20.16
N ASP A 57 23.62 27.81 -20.54
CA ASP A 57 23.70 26.34 -20.53
C ASP A 57 23.54 25.79 -19.10
N TYR A 58 24.28 26.33 -18.12
CA TYR A 58 24.13 25.93 -16.71
C TYR A 58 22.74 26.25 -16.15
N LEU A 59 22.15 27.37 -16.56
CA LEU A 59 20.80 27.74 -16.17
C LEU A 59 19.76 26.77 -16.74
N ALA A 60 19.92 26.35 -18.00
CA ALA A 60 19.06 25.35 -18.61
C ALA A 60 19.19 23.98 -17.91
N GLU A 61 20.41 23.57 -17.56
CA GLU A 61 20.64 22.34 -16.78
C GLU A 61 19.96 22.40 -15.40
N SER A 62 20.05 23.55 -14.72
CA SER A 62 19.38 23.76 -13.44
C SER A 62 17.85 23.71 -13.58
N GLY A 63 17.32 24.22 -14.69
CA GLY A 63 15.90 24.12 -15.01
C GLY A 63 15.44 22.67 -15.21
N LEU A 64 16.25 21.81 -15.84
CA LEU A 64 15.93 20.39 -15.96
C LEU A 64 15.88 19.68 -14.59
N GLU A 65 16.80 19.98 -13.68
CA GLU A 65 16.76 19.40 -12.32
C GLU A 65 15.58 19.91 -11.50
N HIS A 66 15.19 21.19 -11.67
CA HIS A 66 13.97 21.72 -11.08
C HIS A 66 12.73 20.95 -11.57
N ALA A 67 12.64 20.70 -12.88
CA ALA A 67 11.56 19.91 -13.45
C ALA A 67 11.53 18.49 -12.88
N ARG A 68 12.68 17.81 -12.85
CA ARG A 68 12.81 16.48 -12.27
C ARG A 68 12.33 16.42 -10.83
N GLY A 69 12.71 17.41 -10.00
CA GLY A 69 12.30 17.47 -8.60
C GLY A 69 10.77 17.52 -8.42
N LEU A 70 10.09 18.32 -9.23
CA LEU A 70 8.62 18.46 -9.18
C LEU A 70 7.88 17.28 -9.81
N ILE A 71 8.43 16.64 -10.85
CA ILE A 71 7.83 15.43 -11.44
C ILE A 71 7.98 14.23 -10.47
N LEU A 72 9.09 14.14 -9.71
CA LEU A 72 9.30 13.11 -8.70
C LEU A 72 8.49 13.30 -7.42
N ASN A 73 8.04 14.53 -7.13
CA ASN A 73 7.25 14.87 -5.96
C ASN A 73 5.95 15.56 -6.38
N PRO A 74 5.03 14.84 -7.07
CA PRO A 74 3.79 15.42 -7.57
C PRO A 74 2.92 16.03 -6.45
N GLN A 75 3.05 15.56 -5.21
CA GLN A 75 2.39 16.11 -4.02
C GLN A 75 2.78 17.57 -3.70
N ASP A 76 3.97 18.02 -4.12
CA ASP A 76 4.45 19.39 -3.90
C ASP A 76 3.93 20.37 -4.98
N VAL A 77 3.29 19.84 -6.03
CA VAL A 77 2.74 20.63 -7.13
C VAL A 77 1.34 21.09 -6.75
N LYS A 78 1.18 22.41 -6.56
CA LYS A 78 -0.16 23.00 -6.40
C LYS A 78 -0.90 22.93 -7.74
N PHE A 79 -1.79 21.96 -7.90
CA PHE A 79 -2.63 21.85 -9.09
C PHE A 79 -3.63 23.02 -9.13
N GLY A 80 -3.39 23.97 -10.03
CA GLY A 80 -4.42 24.92 -10.44
C GLY A 80 -5.38 24.23 -11.39
N ILE A 81 -6.69 24.37 -11.18
CA ILE A 81 -7.71 23.86 -12.11
C ILE A 81 -7.65 24.71 -13.39
N ASN A 82 -6.93 24.26 -14.42
CA ASN A 82 -7.10 24.72 -15.81
C ASN A 82 -6.25 23.87 -16.78
N PRO A 83 -6.83 23.20 -17.81
CA PRO A 83 -8.23 23.24 -18.30
C PRO A 83 -9.22 22.43 -17.43
N PRO A 84 -10.55 22.44 -17.75
CA PRO A 84 -11.63 22.07 -16.81
C PRO A 84 -11.86 20.59 -16.50
N ASP A 85 -11.16 19.63 -17.12
CA ASP A 85 -11.69 18.25 -17.16
C ASP A 85 -10.83 17.18 -16.46
N LYS A 86 -9.80 17.55 -15.69
CA LYS A 86 -9.11 16.70 -14.67
C LYS A 86 -7.88 17.44 -14.11
N PRO A 87 -7.47 17.22 -12.85
CA PRO A 87 -6.15 17.62 -12.40
C PRO A 87 -5.11 16.96 -13.33
N VAL A 88 -4.24 17.75 -13.95
CA VAL A 88 -3.05 17.21 -14.61
C VAL A 88 -2.18 16.64 -13.51
N GLY A 89 -2.14 15.32 -13.33
CA GLY A 89 -1.41 14.61 -12.26
C GLY A 89 0.12 14.75 -12.29
N PHE A 90 0.66 15.78 -12.92
CA PHE A 90 2.09 16.12 -12.97
C PHE A 90 2.28 17.61 -13.31
N TRP A 91 3.44 18.16 -12.99
CA TRP A 91 3.79 19.52 -13.35
C TRP A 91 4.08 19.67 -14.85
N THR A 92 3.36 20.57 -15.53
CA THR A 92 3.47 20.79 -16.99
C THR A 92 4.52 21.85 -17.38
N GLY A 93 5.19 22.44 -16.39
CA GLY A 93 6.19 23.48 -16.58
C GLY A 93 5.75 24.85 -16.07
N ALA A 94 6.63 25.83 -16.21
CA ALA A 94 6.39 27.22 -15.86
C ALA A 94 7.29 28.14 -16.68
N VAL A 95 6.84 29.39 -16.89
CA VAL A 95 7.59 30.42 -17.61
C VAL A 95 8.15 31.47 -16.66
N GLY A 96 9.23 32.12 -17.06
CA GLY A 96 9.82 33.26 -16.35
C GLY A 96 10.41 32.90 -14.98
N GLN A 97 10.87 31.66 -14.80
CA GLN A 97 11.46 31.22 -13.53
C GLN A 97 12.87 31.78 -13.35
N GLN A 98 13.27 31.98 -12.09
CA GLN A 98 14.58 32.51 -11.73
C GLN A 98 15.21 31.69 -10.61
N LEU A 99 16.50 31.38 -10.73
CA LEU A 99 17.25 30.75 -9.62
C LEU A 99 17.53 31.74 -8.48
N ALA A 100 17.77 33.01 -8.85
CA ALA A 100 17.99 34.10 -7.91
C ALA A 100 16.93 35.18 -8.17
N ALA A 101 16.12 35.48 -7.14
CA ALA A 101 15.08 36.48 -7.23
C ALA A 101 15.67 37.86 -7.61
N GLY A 102 15.10 38.50 -8.62
CA GLY A 102 15.55 39.81 -9.11
C GLY A 102 16.78 39.75 -10.03
N SER A 103 17.18 38.56 -10.49
CA SER A 103 18.15 38.41 -11.57
C SER A 103 17.57 38.91 -12.91
N ASP A 104 18.42 39.13 -13.90
CA ASP A 104 18.00 39.31 -15.30
C ASP A 104 17.97 37.97 -16.07
N ASP A 105 18.32 36.87 -15.39
CA ASP A 105 18.37 35.52 -15.95
C ASP A 105 17.08 34.77 -15.68
N TYR A 106 16.53 34.18 -16.73
CA TYR A 106 15.26 33.47 -16.71
C TYR A 106 15.38 32.12 -17.42
N TYR A 107 14.52 31.20 -17.01
CA TYR A 107 14.29 29.96 -17.72
C TYR A 107 12.79 29.66 -17.82
N ASP A 108 12.39 29.16 -18.99
CA ASP A 108 11.06 28.68 -19.26
C ASP A 108 11.15 27.15 -19.40
N ILE A 109 10.36 26.42 -18.62
CA ILE A 109 10.29 24.96 -18.69
C ILE A 109 8.94 24.57 -19.24
N LYS A 110 8.95 23.59 -20.15
CA LYS A 110 7.77 22.88 -20.62
C LYS A 110 7.99 21.39 -20.41
N VAL A 111 7.02 20.73 -19.81
CA VAL A 111 7.04 19.28 -19.58
C VAL A 111 5.88 18.66 -20.35
N VAL A 112 6.18 17.65 -21.16
CA VAL A 112 5.21 16.89 -21.95
C VAL A 112 5.42 15.42 -21.68
N ARG A 113 4.38 14.69 -21.28
CA ARG A 113 4.46 13.22 -21.22
C ARG A 113 4.49 12.62 -22.62
N ASP A 114 5.30 11.59 -22.83
CA ASP A 114 5.37 10.85 -24.08
C ASP A 114 4.33 9.73 -24.09
N ASP A 115 3.10 10.08 -24.43
CA ASP A 115 1.99 9.11 -24.54
C ASP A 115 1.92 8.44 -25.93
N SER A 116 3.01 8.47 -26.72
CA SER A 116 3.01 7.96 -28.10
C SER A 116 2.75 6.45 -28.20
N VAL A 117 3.16 5.68 -27.18
CA VAL A 117 2.88 4.25 -27.00
C VAL A 117 2.68 3.94 -25.51
N PRO A 118 1.89 2.90 -25.15
CA PRO A 118 1.65 2.55 -23.74
C PRO A 118 2.93 2.38 -22.91
N THR A 119 3.97 1.78 -23.47
CA THR A 119 5.27 1.57 -22.80
C THR A 119 6.09 2.83 -22.55
N ASN A 120 5.72 3.96 -23.18
CA ASN A 120 6.39 5.26 -23.03
C ASN A 120 5.64 6.21 -22.10
N ARG A 121 4.48 5.82 -21.55
CA ARG A 121 3.66 6.67 -20.67
C ARG A 121 4.33 7.08 -19.35
N CYS A 122 5.51 6.51 -19.09
CA CYS A 122 6.44 6.79 -18.00
C CYS A 122 7.55 7.80 -18.39
N ASN A 123 7.64 8.18 -19.67
CA ASN A 123 8.61 9.12 -20.19
C ASN A 123 8.04 10.53 -20.22
N TYR A 124 8.89 11.50 -19.91
CA TYR A 124 8.62 12.92 -19.90
C TYR A 124 9.66 13.61 -20.79
N ILE A 125 9.19 14.34 -21.78
CA ILE A 125 10.00 15.24 -22.59
C ILE A 125 9.99 16.61 -21.91
N ILE A 126 11.18 17.07 -21.54
CA ILE A 126 11.39 18.32 -20.81
C ILE A 126 12.18 19.26 -21.72
N ASP A 127 11.54 20.36 -22.09
CA ASP A 127 12.17 21.46 -22.81
C ASP A 127 12.50 22.57 -21.81
N CYS A 128 13.77 22.93 -21.69
CA CYS A 128 14.20 24.07 -20.91
C CYS A 128 14.85 25.13 -21.79
N ASN A 129 14.25 26.32 -21.81
CA ASN A 129 14.71 27.47 -22.58
C ASN A 129 15.22 28.55 -21.62
N SER A 130 16.54 28.76 -21.58
CA SER A 130 17.17 29.81 -20.78
C SER A 130 17.47 31.06 -21.62
N TYR A 131 17.38 32.22 -20.98
CA TYR A 131 17.66 33.52 -21.60
C TYR A 131 17.94 34.58 -20.54
N ARG A 132 18.70 35.62 -20.91
CA ARG A 132 18.84 36.85 -20.14
C ARG A 132 17.95 37.94 -20.75
N LEU A 133 17.24 38.71 -19.94
CA LEU A 133 16.54 39.91 -20.39
C LEU A 133 17.46 41.12 -20.31
N LYS A 134 17.62 41.83 -21.43
CA LYS A 134 18.34 43.10 -21.48
C LYS A 134 17.47 44.14 -22.16
N ALA A 135 17.04 45.15 -21.42
CA ALA A 135 16.10 46.18 -21.89
C ALA A 135 14.80 45.62 -22.50
N GLY A 136 14.32 44.48 -21.99
CA GLY A 136 13.11 43.80 -22.47
C GLY A 136 13.34 42.80 -23.61
N GLU A 137 14.56 42.69 -24.15
CA GLU A 137 14.91 41.72 -25.19
C GLU A 137 15.59 40.47 -24.62
N LYS A 138 15.26 39.29 -25.15
CA LYS A 138 15.92 38.03 -24.79
C LYS A 138 17.28 37.95 -25.50
N VAL A 139 18.37 37.87 -24.73
CA VAL A 139 19.75 37.73 -25.20
C VAL A 139 20.40 36.49 -24.57
N GLY A 140 21.36 35.88 -25.27
CA GLY A 140 22.04 34.68 -24.77
C GLY A 140 21.05 33.52 -24.57
N HIS A 141 20.50 33.01 -25.66
CA HIS A 141 19.51 31.94 -25.57
C HIS A 141 20.16 30.57 -25.67
N THR A 142 19.81 29.68 -24.75
CA THR A 142 20.09 28.24 -24.85
C THR A 142 18.77 27.48 -24.72
N SER A 143 18.61 26.42 -25.51
CA SER A 143 17.55 25.43 -25.38
C SER A 143 18.17 24.07 -25.12
N LEU A 144 17.62 23.35 -24.15
CA LEU A 144 18.02 21.99 -23.81
C LEU A 144 16.78 21.12 -23.73
N GLU A 145 16.76 20.04 -24.50
CA GLU A 145 15.72 19.01 -24.46
C GLU A 145 16.27 17.76 -23.76
N ALA A 146 15.48 17.22 -22.85
CA ALA A 146 15.80 16.00 -22.15
C ALA A 146 14.60 15.07 -22.12
N GLU A 147 14.87 13.77 -22.24
CA GLU A 147 13.89 12.73 -21.96
C GLU A 147 14.18 12.14 -20.57
N LEU A 148 13.19 12.23 -19.68
CA LEU A 148 13.21 11.66 -18.34
C LEU A 148 12.24 10.49 -18.30
N ARG A 149 12.72 9.28 -18.03
CA ARG A 149 11.89 8.11 -17.76
C ARG A 149 11.73 7.91 -16.26
N LEU A 150 10.48 7.87 -15.80
CA LEU A 150 10.03 7.51 -14.46
C LEU A 150 9.09 6.32 -14.58
N ASP A 151 9.61 5.11 -14.50
CA ASP A 151 8.74 3.95 -14.38
C ASP A 151 8.03 4.00 -12.99
N PRO A 152 6.86 3.38 -12.84
CA PRO A 152 5.98 3.66 -11.72
C PRO A 152 6.55 3.18 -10.38
N CYS A 153 6.29 3.95 -9.32
CA CYS A 153 6.67 3.57 -7.96
C CYS A 153 5.52 2.84 -7.31
N ILE A 154 5.49 1.53 -7.52
CA ILE A 154 4.48 0.71 -6.88
C ILE A 154 4.70 0.74 -5.37
N ALA A 155 3.87 1.54 -4.70
CA ALA A 155 3.76 1.57 -3.25
C ALA A 155 3.01 0.32 -2.79
N TYR A 156 1.93 -0.04 -3.47
CA TYR A 156 1.10 -1.18 -3.12
C TYR A 156 0.85 -2.07 -4.33
N TRP A 157 1.21 -3.34 -4.22
CA TRP A 157 0.91 -4.38 -5.18
C TRP A 157 0.00 -5.42 -4.55
N ALA A 158 -1.16 -5.64 -5.17
CA ALA A 158 -2.05 -6.77 -4.91
C ALA A 158 -2.10 -7.72 -6.12
N GLY A 159 -1.89 -9.02 -5.87
CA GLY A 159 -1.90 -10.08 -6.88
C GLY A 159 -3.29 -10.48 -7.38
N GLY A 160 -4.35 -10.05 -6.71
CA GLY A 160 -5.76 -10.31 -7.04
C GLY A 160 -6.66 -9.11 -6.76
N ASP A 161 -7.93 -9.39 -6.46
CA ASP A 161 -8.90 -8.39 -6.01
C ASP A 161 -8.51 -7.85 -4.63
N THR A 162 -8.73 -6.55 -4.38
CA THR A 162 -8.41 -5.96 -3.07
C THR A 162 -9.22 -4.70 -2.81
N THR A 163 -9.36 -4.34 -1.54
CA THR A 163 -10.05 -3.13 -1.09
C THR A 163 -9.09 -2.24 -0.30
N ILE A 164 -8.92 -1.00 -0.76
CA ILE A 164 -8.27 0.07 0.02
C ILE A 164 -9.37 0.74 0.85
N SER A 165 -9.52 0.29 2.10
CA SER A 165 -10.49 0.83 3.05
C SER A 165 -10.12 2.26 3.47
N GLN A 166 -11.01 2.94 4.21
CA GLN A 166 -10.76 4.32 4.68
C GLN A 166 -9.54 4.43 5.61
N ARG A 167 -9.06 3.31 6.13
CA ARG A 167 -7.93 3.19 7.07
C ARG A 167 -6.59 2.96 6.38
N ILE A 168 -6.61 2.63 5.09
CA ILE A 168 -5.41 2.39 4.29
C ILE A 168 -5.09 3.67 3.51
N THR A 169 -3.93 4.25 3.78
CA THR A 169 -3.41 5.41 3.04
C THR A 169 -2.26 4.96 2.14
N VAL A 170 -2.44 5.10 0.83
CA VAL A 170 -1.40 4.79 -0.15
C VAL A 170 -0.88 6.07 -0.81
N ASN A 171 0.37 6.41 -0.54
CA ASN A 171 1.10 7.51 -1.14
C ASN A 171 2.08 6.97 -2.18
N GLY A 172 1.59 6.73 -3.40
CA GLY A 172 2.36 6.21 -4.52
C GLY A 172 1.48 5.44 -5.49
N ASP A 173 2.09 4.74 -6.45
CA ASP A 173 1.34 4.03 -7.47
C ASP A 173 0.81 2.71 -6.92
N VAL A 174 -0.37 2.29 -7.39
CA VAL A 174 -1.03 1.05 -6.99
C VAL A 174 -1.10 0.12 -8.18
N TYR A 175 -0.74 -1.13 -7.96
CA TYR A 175 -0.95 -2.22 -8.90
C TYR A 175 -1.91 -3.24 -8.30
N CYS A 176 -3.00 -3.55 -8.99
CA CYS A 176 -3.99 -4.54 -8.55
C CYS A 176 -4.33 -5.47 -9.70
N ASN A 177 -3.96 -6.75 -9.59
CA ASN A 177 -4.26 -7.77 -10.60
C ASN A 177 -5.68 -8.35 -10.47
N GLY A 178 -6.66 -7.44 -10.48
CA GLY A 178 -8.06 -7.75 -10.26
C GLY A 178 -8.93 -6.49 -10.26
N THR A 179 -9.99 -6.56 -9.46
CA THR A 179 -10.86 -5.45 -9.09
C THR A 179 -10.27 -4.74 -7.88
N LEU A 180 -10.02 -3.45 -8.02
CA LEU A 180 -9.63 -2.58 -6.92
C LEU A 180 -10.84 -1.78 -6.46
N ILE A 181 -11.27 -2.00 -5.21
CA ILE A 181 -12.21 -1.14 -4.52
C ILE A 181 -11.40 -0.13 -3.70
N TYR A 182 -11.75 1.15 -3.73
CA TYR A 182 -11.05 2.17 -2.96
C TYR A 182 -12.04 3.18 -2.39
N LEU A 183 -11.89 3.44 -1.10
CA LEU A 183 -12.81 4.30 -0.31
C LEU A 183 -12.12 5.58 0.19
N ARG A 184 -10.89 5.82 -0.24
CA ARG A 184 -10.07 6.97 0.13
C ARG A 184 -9.13 7.36 -1.00
N GLN A 185 -8.59 8.57 -0.90
CA GLN A 185 -7.63 9.12 -1.84
C GLN A 185 -6.37 8.27 -1.99
N ILE A 186 -6.00 7.95 -3.23
CA ILE A 186 -4.74 7.32 -3.64
C ILE A 186 -3.82 8.39 -4.23
N GLY A 187 -2.62 8.52 -3.68
CA GLY A 187 -1.66 9.59 -4.02
C GLY A 187 -0.87 9.42 -5.31
N GLY A 188 -1.17 8.41 -6.15
CA GLY A 188 -0.40 8.09 -7.37
C GLY A 188 -1.25 7.51 -8.52
N ASP A 189 -0.58 6.95 -9.52
CA ASP A 189 -1.21 6.26 -10.65
C ASP A 189 -1.74 4.88 -10.20
N VAL A 190 -2.88 4.45 -10.75
CA VAL A 190 -3.54 3.19 -10.44
C VAL A 190 -3.59 2.31 -11.68
N PHE A 191 -3.09 1.09 -11.56
CA PHE A 191 -3.09 0.05 -12.58
C PHE A 191 -3.98 -1.12 -12.12
N ALA A 192 -5.20 -1.21 -12.67
CA ALA A 192 -6.14 -2.28 -12.32
C ALA A 192 -7.03 -2.65 -13.51
N ASN A 193 -7.60 -3.86 -13.51
CA ASN A 193 -8.52 -4.29 -14.58
C ASN A 193 -9.93 -3.73 -14.38
N SER A 194 -10.34 -3.54 -13.12
CA SER A 194 -11.62 -2.96 -12.73
C SER A 194 -11.42 -2.05 -11.52
N LEU A 195 -12.19 -0.95 -11.46
CA LEU A 195 -12.11 0.06 -10.41
C LEU A 195 -13.51 0.33 -9.87
N THR A 196 -13.66 0.31 -8.54
CA THR A 196 -14.87 0.71 -7.84
C THR A 196 -14.52 1.72 -6.77
N GLY A 197 -15.04 2.94 -6.87
CA GLY A 197 -14.73 4.04 -5.96
C GLY A 197 -15.04 5.37 -6.62
N ASN A 198 -14.82 6.47 -5.91
CA ASN A 198 -15.00 7.80 -6.48
C ASN A 198 -13.78 8.16 -7.36
N PRO A 199 -13.94 8.38 -8.67
CA PRO A 199 -12.82 8.65 -9.56
C PRO A 199 -11.94 9.84 -9.17
N ASP A 200 -12.50 10.81 -8.43
CA ASP A 200 -11.79 12.01 -7.94
C ASP A 200 -10.83 11.70 -6.78
N ASP A 201 -10.94 10.53 -6.15
CA ASP A 201 -10.05 10.08 -5.10
C ASP A 201 -8.73 9.52 -5.66
N ILE A 202 -8.62 9.32 -6.98
CA ILE A 202 -7.32 8.97 -7.60
C ILE A 202 -6.64 10.26 -8.07
N VAL A 203 -5.52 10.62 -7.42
CA VAL A 203 -4.75 11.83 -7.78
C VAL A 203 -4.02 11.64 -9.13
N GLY A 204 -3.54 10.43 -9.39
CA GLY A 204 -2.85 10.07 -10.63
C GLY A 204 -3.78 9.60 -11.75
N ARG A 205 -3.24 8.79 -12.66
CA ARG A 205 -3.98 8.18 -13.77
C ARG A 205 -4.65 6.88 -13.35
N GLN A 206 -5.65 6.50 -14.14
CA GLN A 206 -6.30 5.20 -14.08
C GLN A 206 -5.97 4.48 -15.37
N GLU A 207 -5.23 3.39 -15.26
CA GLU A 207 -4.71 2.62 -16.39
C GLU A 207 -5.08 1.15 -16.22
N VAL A 208 -5.14 0.42 -17.34
CA VAL A 208 -5.29 -1.03 -17.32
C VAL A 208 -3.94 -1.69 -17.12
N ILE A 209 -3.92 -2.87 -16.48
CA ILE A 209 -2.68 -3.61 -16.21
C ILE A 209 -1.88 -3.89 -17.48
N GLY A 210 -2.56 -4.15 -18.60
CA GLY A 210 -1.91 -4.41 -19.89
C GLY A 210 -1.03 -3.26 -20.39
N ASP A 211 -1.21 -2.05 -19.86
CA ASP A 211 -0.37 -0.89 -20.17
C ASP A 211 0.95 -0.90 -19.37
N LEU A 212 1.09 -1.77 -18.37
CA LEU A 212 2.28 -1.93 -17.54
C LEU A 212 2.87 -3.35 -17.63
N SER A 213 4.10 -3.46 -18.15
CA SER A 213 4.83 -4.73 -18.21
C SER A 213 5.63 -5.02 -16.94
N LEU A 214 4.96 -4.99 -15.79
CA LEU A 214 5.55 -5.32 -14.49
C LEU A 214 5.31 -6.79 -14.16
N GLN A 215 6.26 -7.41 -13.45
CA GLN A 215 6.18 -8.82 -13.04
C GLN A 215 6.43 -8.91 -11.54
N TRP A 216 5.79 -9.88 -10.89
CA TRP A 216 6.00 -10.17 -9.47
C TRP A 216 7.48 -10.42 -9.18
N PRO A 217 8.04 -9.83 -8.10
CA PRO A 217 9.43 -10.04 -7.74
C PRO A 217 9.67 -11.53 -7.43
N GLN A 218 10.51 -12.20 -8.25
CA GLN A 218 10.86 -13.61 -8.08
C GLN A 218 11.86 -13.77 -6.93
N VAL A 219 11.38 -13.58 -5.71
CA VAL A 219 12.17 -13.54 -4.48
C VAL A 219 11.88 -14.81 -3.69
N THR A 220 12.91 -15.60 -3.37
CA THR A 220 12.76 -16.83 -2.60
C THR A 220 13.58 -16.79 -1.31
N VAL A 221 13.17 -17.56 -0.29
CA VAL A 221 13.95 -17.73 0.96
C VAL A 221 15.40 -18.13 0.65
N GLY A 222 15.59 -19.04 -0.32
CA GLY A 222 16.90 -19.55 -0.72
C GLY A 222 17.83 -18.48 -1.30
N ASP A 223 17.31 -17.42 -1.92
CA ASP A 223 18.14 -16.32 -2.44
C ASP A 223 18.91 -15.59 -1.35
N PHE A 224 18.36 -15.55 -0.13
CA PHE A 224 18.94 -14.82 0.99
C PHE A 224 19.69 -15.73 1.96
N THR A 225 19.13 -16.88 2.30
CA THR A 225 19.73 -17.79 3.29
C THR A 225 20.98 -18.51 2.78
N SER A 226 21.13 -18.67 1.46
CA SER A 226 22.30 -19.34 0.86
C SER A 226 23.44 -18.40 0.48
N ARG A 227 23.16 -17.10 0.29
CA ARG A 227 24.10 -16.11 -0.28
C ARG A 227 24.57 -15.06 0.71
N TYR A 228 23.79 -14.81 1.77
CA TYR A 228 24.12 -13.83 2.80
C TYR A 228 24.45 -14.52 4.12
N THR A 229 25.13 -13.81 5.01
CA THR A 229 25.35 -14.26 6.38
C THR A 229 24.02 -14.24 7.12
N VAL A 230 23.65 -15.38 7.71
CA VAL A 230 22.40 -15.53 8.46
C VAL A 230 22.64 -15.29 9.95
N GLN A 231 21.85 -14.39 10.52
CA GLN A 231 21.67 -14.25 11.96
C GLN A 231 20.49 -15.13 12.38
N SER A 232 20.77 -16.18 13.16
CA SER A 232 19.70 -17.01 13.72
C SER A 232 18.90 -16.23 14.76
N ILE A 233 17.59 -16.26 14.62
CA ILE A 233 16.62 -15.68 15.56
C ILE A 233 15.75 -16.80 16.16
N GLY A 234 15.02 -16.52 17.23
CA GLY A 234 14.00 -17.45 17.75
C GLY A 234 12.63 -17.23 17.10
N SER A 235 11.66 -18.07 17.47
CA SER A 235 10.26 -17.98 17.01
C SER A 235 9.47 -16.85 17.68
N THR A 236 9.91 -16.35 18.82
CA THR A 236 9.27 -15.21 19.51
C THR A 236 10.34 -14.22 19.92
N LEU A 237 10.19 -12.97 19.47
CA LEU A 237 11.15 -11.90 19.67
C LEU A 237 10.51 -10.78 20.49
N SER A 238 11.23 -10.29 21.49
CA SER A 238 10.78 -9.15 22.31
C SER A 238 11.98 -8.40 22.89
N GLY A 239 12.01 -7.08 22.76
CA GLY A 239 13.07 -6.23 23.33
C GLY A 239 14.47 -6.51 22.78
N VAL A 240 14.58 -6.98 21.54
CA VAL A 240 15.84 -7.35 20.90
C VAL A 240 16.19 -6.42 19.74
N THR A 241 17.49 -6.19 19.54
CA THR A 241 18.02 -5.46 18.39
C THR A 241 19.02 -6.32 17.64
N TYR A 242 18.80 -6.51 16.33
CA TYR A 242 19.70 -7.19 15.44
C TYR A 242 20.34 -6.18 14.48
N GLY A 243 21.66 -6.02 14.56
CA GLY A 243 22.43 -5.10 13.72
C GLY A 243 22.48 -3.67 14.26
N PRO A 244 22.94 -2.70 13.45
CA PRO A 244 23.43 -2.87 12.08
C PRO A 244 24.71 -3.71 12.01
N TYR A 245 24.82 -4.52 10.95
CA TYR A 245 25.98 -5.38 10.70
C TYR A 245 26.78 -4.91 9.48
N ASP A 246 28.10 -5.13 9.50
CA ASP A 246 28.99 -4.94 8.37
C ASP A 246 29.87 -6.20 8.20
N PRO A 247 29.62 -7.07 7.20
CA PRO A 247 28.58 -6.95 6.17
C PRO A 247 27.16 -7.19 6.71
N VAL A 248 26.15 -6.72 5.95
CA VAL A 248 24.72 -6.88 6.28
C VAL A 248 24.34 -8.36 6.45
N GLN A 249 23.48 -8.65 7.42
CA GLN A 249 23.00 -10.00 7.73
C GLN A 249 21.49 -10.13 7.54
N VAL A 250 21.04 -11.38 7.35
CA VAL A 250 19.64 -11.77 7.21
C VAL A 250 19.20 -12.47 8.49
N CYS A 251 18.17 -11.95 9.15
CA CYS A 251 17.55 -12.57 10.33
C CYS A 251 16.60 -13.68 9.88
N TYR A 252 16.81 -14.91 10.35
CA TYR A 252 16.04 -16.08 9.94
C TYR A 252 15.97 -17.14 11.04
N ASN A 253 14.78 -17.70 11.28
CA ASN A 253 14.52 -18.68 12.35
C ASN A 253 14.81 -20.15 11.92
N GLY A 254 15.26 -20.39 10.69
CA GLY A 254 15.45 -21.77 10.20
C GLY A 254 14.17 -22.46 9.74
N GLY A 255 13.07 -21.70 9.58
CA GLY A 255 11.76 -22.17 9.13
C GLY A 255 10.64 -21.89 10.14
N GLY A 256 9.40 -21.81 9.66
CA GLY A 256 8.19 -21.66 10.48
C GLY A 256 7.86 -20.21 10.87
N ASP A 257 6.81 -20.10 11.69
CA ASP A 257 6.22 -18.84 12.09
C ASP A 257 7.12 -18.05 13.05
N VAL A 258 6.99 -16.73 13.00
CA VAL A 258 7.73 -15.80 13.87
C VAL A 258 6.76 -14.79 14.49
N GLU A 259 6.92 -14.57 15.79
CA GLU A 259 6.15 -13.61 16.56
C GLU A 259 7.04 -12.44 17.00
N LEU A 260 6.62 -11.21 16.71
CA LEU A 260 7.20 -9.99 17.27
C LEU A 260 6.30 -9.50 18.41
N ALA A 261 6.69 -9.83 19.63
CA ALA A 261 6.00 -9.46 20.86
C ALA A 261 6.44 -8.07 21.41
N GLY A 262 6.98 -7.19 20.55
CA GLY A 262 7.22 -5.78 20.87
C GLY A 262 8.69 -5.37 21.06
N ASN A 263 8.98 -4.11 20.71
CA ASN A 263 10.30 -3.48 20.78
C ASN A 263 11.42 -4.27 20.07
N VAL A 264 11.11 -4.83 18.90
CA VAL A 264 12.07 -5.54 18.06
C VAL A 264 12.62 -4.60 17.00
N GLN A 265 13.94 -4.50 16.90
CA GLN A 265 14.63 -3.64 15.95
C GLN A 265 15.53 -4.49 15.03
N ILE A 266 15.27 -4.51 13.74
CA ILE A 266 16.06 -5.28 12.76
C ILE A 266 16.68 -4.33 11.75
N TYR A 267 18.01 -4.29 11.70
CA TYR A 267 18.80 -3.56 10.70
C TYR A 267 19.41 -4.53 9.70
N GLY A 268 18.67 -4.79 8.61
CA GLY A 268 19.02 -5.81 7.63
C GLY A 268 17.78 -6.31 6.89
N MET A 269 17.56 -7.62 6.91
CA MET A 269 16.37 -8.25 6.34
C MET A 269 15.81 -9.26 7.34
N LEU A 270 14.49 -9.32 7.48
CA LEU A 270 13.79 -10.42 8.14
C LEU A 270 13.22 -11.38 7.09
N VAL A 271 13.48 -12.67 7.25
CA VAL A 271 12.89 -13.74 6.45
C VAL A 271 12.08 -14.65 7.37
N VAL A 272 10.81 -14.84 7.02
CA VAL A 272 9.87 -15.73 7.71
C VAL A 272 9.33 -16.73 6.70
N GLU A 273 9.54 -18.02 6.96
CA GLU A 273 9.06 -19.12 6.12
C GLU A 273 7.83 -19.75 6.79
N GLY A 274 6.76 -18.96 6.86
CA GLY A 274 5.56 -19.17 7.65
C GLY A 274 4.85 -17.83 7.87
N ASP A 275 4.03 -17.74 8.90
CA ASP A 275 3.32 -16.53 9.29
C ASP A 275 4.18 -15.62 10.16
N LEU A 276 4.04 -14.31 9.97
CA LEU A 276 4.62 -13.29 10.85
C LEU A 276 3.52 -12.63 11.66
N THR A 277 3.50 -12.86 12.97
CA THR A 277 2.52 -12.27 13.88
C THR A 277 3.13 -11.12 14.67
N ILE A 278 2.48 -9.96 14.65
CA ILE A 278 2.84 -8.76 15.40
C ILE A 278 1.83 -8.60 16.54
N ARG A 279 2.27 -8.85 17.77
CA ARG A 279 1.41 -8.72 18.96
C ARG A 279 1.48 -7.33 19.59
N ALA A 280 0.48 -7.00 20.39
CA ALA A 280 0.49 -5.83 21.27
C ALA A 280 1.47 -5.95 22.44
N VAL A 281 2.52 -5.11 22.48
CA VAL A 281 3.23 -4.73 23.72
C VAL A 281 3.82 -3.30 23.66
N LEU A 282 3.81 -2.63 24.82
CA LEU A 282 4.26 -1.27 25.20
C LEU A 282 5.63 -0.79 24.68
N GLU A 283 5.69 0.54 24.46
CA GLU A 283 6.83 1.45 24.18
C GLU A 283 8.03 0.89 23.39
N GLY A 284 8.11 1.29 22.11
CA GLY A 284 9.30 1.09 21.26
C GLY A 284 8.97 0.69 19.82
N GLY A 285 7.79 0.10 19.58
CA GLY A 285 7.35 -0.39 18.27
C GLY A 285 8.24 -1.51 17.72
N ASN A 286 7.76 -2.24 16.72
CA ASN A 286 8.63 -3.13 15.95
C ASN A 286 9.10 -2.37 14.70
N VAL A 287 10.41 -2.38 14.43
CA VAL A 287 10.98 -1.67 13.28
C VAL A 287 11.90 -2.60 12.50
N ILE A 288 11.69 -2.65 11.19
CA ILE A 288 12.54 -3.39 10.26
C ILE A 288 13.09 -2.42 9.23
N THR A 289 14.38 -2.14 9.29
CA THR A 289 15.09 -1.27 8.35
C THR A 289 15.88 -2.09 7.36
N ALA A 290 15.58 -1.95 6.07
CA ALA A 290 16.26 -2.66 5.00
C ALA A 290 17.77 -2.40 5.00
N GLY A 291 18.53 -3.49 4.90
CA GLY A 291 19.94 -3.43 4.51
C GLY A 291 20.10 -2.99 3.06
N LYS A 292 21.26 -2.41 2.72
CA LYS A 292 21.53 -1.96 1.34
C LYS A 292 21.33 -3.11 0.33
N ASN A 293 20.49 -2.87 -0.69
CA ASN A 293 20.15 -3.81 -1.77
C ASN A 293 19.36 -5.07 -1.32
N LEU A 294 18.89 -5.11 -0.07
CA LEU A 294 17.99 -6.15 0.43
C LEU A 294 16.58 -5.57 0.57
N PRO A 295 15.53 -6.39 0.43
CA PRO A 295 14.23 -6.02 1.00
C PRO A 295 14.34 -5.94 2.53
N ALA A 296 13.39 -5.25 3.16
CA ALA A 296 13.27 -5.26 4.61
C ALA A 296 12.67 -6.58 5.10
N LEU A 297 11.64 -7.07 4.41
CA LEU A 297 10.83 -8.19 4.88
C LEU A 297 10.45 -9.14 3.74
N LEU A 298 10.58 -10.44 3.99
CA LEU A 298 9.99 -11.53 3.21
C LEU A 298 9.21 -12.46 4.15
N VAL A 299 7.92 -12.66 3.87
CA VAL A 299 7.04 -13.60 4.57
C VAL A 299 6.41 -14.52 3.54
N THR A 300 6.54 -15.85 3.70
CA THR A 300 5.93 -16.81 2.76
C THR A 300 4.47 -17.17 3.12
N GLY A 301 4.05 -16.94 4.36
CA GLY A 301 2.67 -17.04 4.81
C GLY A 301 2.02 -15.65 4.93
N ASP A 302 1.21 -15.48 5.96
CA ASP A 302 0.48 -14.24 6.24
C ASP A 302 1.26 -13.29 7.16
N LEU A 303 1.09 -11.99 6.97
CA LEU A 303 1.51 -10.97 7.93
C LEU A 303 0.29 -10.57 8.76
N LYS A 304 0.29 -10.92 10.06
CA LYS A 304 -0.82 -10.66 10.98
C LYS A 304 -0.44 -9.57 11.97
N VAL A 305 -1.12 -8.43 11.93
CA VAL A 305 -0.97 -7.36 12.91
C VAL A 305 -2.19 -7.38 13.82
N GLU A 306 -2.02 -7.98 15.00
CA GLU A 306 -3.07 -8.13 15.99
C GLU A 306 -3.41 -6.79 16.66
N ASN A 307 -4.50 -6.76 17.43
CA ASN A 307 -4.93 -5.58 18.18
C ASN A 307 -3.77 -5.02 19.01
N GLY A 308 -3.50 -3.71 18.87
CA GLY A 308 -2.42 -2.98 19.53
C GLY A 308 -1.01 -3.29 19.00
N GLY A 309 -0.89 -4.12 17.97
CA GLY A 309 0.36 -4.41 17.26
C GLY A 309 0.82 -3.21 16.42
N GLY A 310 2.13 -3.01 16.36
CA GLY A 310 2.75 -1.94 15.58
C GLY A 310 3.99 -2.42 14.84
N LEU A 311 4.04 -2.20 13.52
CA LEU A 311 5.19 -2.52 12.67
C LEU A 311 5.52 -1.38 11.72
N ASP A 312 6.75 -0.86 11.83
CA ASP A 312 7.32 0.10 10.89
C ASP A 312 8.35 -0.61 10.01
N ILE A 313 8.17 -0.55 8.69
CA ILE A 313 9.05 -1.14 7.70
C ILE A 313 9.67 -0.02 6.86
N ASP A 314 10.99 0.11 6.94
CA ASP A 314 11.78 1.02 6.12
C ASP A 314 12.46 0.25 4.98
N GLY A 315 11.68 -0.09 3.94
CA GLY A 315 12.11 -0.91 2.81
C GLY A 315 10.97 -1.62 2.09
N LEU A 316 11.34 -2.48 1.13
CA LEU A 316 10.38 -3.38 0.48
C LEU A 316 9.91 -4.48 1.45
N ALA A 317 8.61 -4.66 1.57
CA ALA A 317 7.97 -5.80 2.19
C ALA A 317 7.33 -6.69 1.12
N VAL A 318 7.71 -7.97 1.10
CA VAL A 318 7.10 -8.99 0.24
C VAL A 318 6.40 -10.00 1.13
N VAL A 319 5.09 -10.13 0.98
CA VAL A 319 4.24 -11.08 1.68
C VAL A 319 3.61 -11.98 0.63
N GLU A 320 3.89 -13.28 0.67
CA GLU A 320 3.33 -14.20 -0.32
C GLU A 320 1.87 -14.53 -0.03
N GLY A 321 1.45 -14.49 1.23
CA GLY A 321 0.06 -14.65 1.65
C GLY A 321 -0.72 -13.32 1.70
N GLU A 322 -1.55 -13.18 2.72
CA GLU A 322 -2.39 -12.02 3.01
C GLU A 322 -1.78 -11.14 4.10
N VAL A 323 -2.12 -9.85 4.09
CA VAL A 323 -1.82 -8.94 5.20
C VAL A 323 -3.10 -8.74 6.00
N GLN A 324 -3.15 -9.33 7.20
CA GLN A 324 -4.29 -9.27 8.12
C GLN A 324 -4.03 -8.19 9.17
N ILE A 325 -4.91 -7.20 9.25
CA ILE A 325 -4.80 -6.08 10.19
C ILE A 325 -6.02 -6.08 11.08
N SER A 326 -5.83 -6.18 12.40
CA SER A 326 -6.94 -6.01 13.34
C SER A 326 -7.59 -4.64 13.14
N ALA A 327 -8.92 -4.60 13.14
CA ALA A 327 -9.69 -3.37 12.99
C ALA A 327 -9.53 -2.40 14.18
N ASP A 328 -8.95 -2.84 15.30
CA ASP A 328 -8.70 -2.03 16.49
C ASP A 328 -7.20 -1.85 16.76
N SER A 329 -6.78 -0.59 16.90
CA SER A 329 -5.47 -0.19 17.44
C SER A 329 -4.22 -0.80 16.77
N ALA A 330 -4.34 -1.38 15.58
CA ALA A 330 -3.23 -1.95 14.81
C ALA A 330 -2.60 -0.92 13.87
N ASN A 331 -1.26 -0.88 13.81
CA ASN A 331 -0.52 0.08 12.98
C ASN A 331 0.52 -0.62 12.09
N LEU A 332 0.45 -0.37 10.79
CA LEU A 332 1.43 -0.83 9.81
C LEU A 332 1.91 0.35 8.95
N ASN A 333 3.16 0.76 9.13
CA ASN A 333 3.76 1.83 8.32
C ASN A 333 4.85 1.26 7.43
N ILE A 334 4.76 1.51 6.13
CA ILE A 334 5.73 1.03 5.13
C ILE A 334 6.26 2.21 4.33
N ASN A 335 7.56 2.46 4.44
CA ASN A 335 8.28 3.46 3.67
C ASN A 335 9.18 2.76 2.66
N GLY A 336 8.61 2.48 1.48
CA GLY A 336 9.18 1.56 0.51
C GLY A 336 8.09 1.09 -0.44
N GLY A 337 7.68 -0.16 -0.28
CA GLY A 337 6.58 -0.75 -1.02
C GLY A 337 6.11 -2.04 -0.36
N LEU A 338 4.82 -2.33 -0.47
CA LEU A 338 4.18 -3.55 0.00
C LEU A 338 3.70 -4.38 -1.18
N PHE A 339 4.20 -5.60 -1.28
CA PHE A 339 3.84 -6.54 -2.32
C PHE A 339 3.18 -7.75 -1.67
N THR A 340 1.91 -7.95 -1.95
CA THR A 340 1.07 -9.03 -1.41
C THR A 340 0.31 -9.74 -2.53
N HIS A 341 0.13 -11.05 -2.46
CA HIS A 341 -0.72 -11.74 -3.44
C HIS A 341 -2.20 -11.49 -3.17
N ASN A 342 -2.61 -11.53 -1.89
CA ASN A 342 -4.02 -11.53 -1.50
C ASN A 342 -4.50 -10.18 -0.98
N GLY A 343 -3.65 -9.16 -1.01
CA GLY A 343 -4.00 -7.82 -0.57
C GLY A 343 -3.91 -7.64 0.95
N ILE A 344 -4.63 -6.64 1.44
CA ILE A 344 -4.81 -6.34 2.86
C ILE A 344 -6.27 -6.61 3.21
N VAL A 345 -6.50 -7.29 4.32
CA VAL A 345 -7.82 -7.48 4.91
C VAL A 345 -7.84 -7.01 6.35
N GLU A 346 -9.02 -6.65 6.81
CA GLU A 346 -9.25 -6.27 8.19
C GLU A 346 -9.80 -7.46 8.97
N THR A 347 -9.44 -7.59 10.24
CA THR A 347 -9.87 -8.68 11.10
C THR A 347 -10.53 -8.18 12.39
N THR A 348 -11.47 -8.96 12.93
CA THR A 348 -11.97 -8.85 14.30
C THR A 348 -11.30 -9.91 15.16
N THR A 349 -10.95 -9.55 16.39
CA THR A 349 -10.12 -10.38 17.26
C THR A 349 -10.93 -11.43 18.01
N ASP A 350 -10.43 -12.67 18.02
CA ASP A 350 -10.91 -13.74 18.90
C ASP A 350 -10.43 -13.53 20.34
N SER A 351 -11.33 -13.06 21.19
CA SER A 351 -11.11 -12.86 22.62
C SER A 351 -11.07 -14.16 23.43
N SER A 352 -11.31 -15.33 22.83
CA SER A 352 -11.22 -16.62 23.53
C SER A 352 -9.77 -17.04 23.80
N GLY A 353 -8.82 -16.50 23.04
CA GLY A 353 -7.39 -16.82 23.12
C GLY A 353 -6.96 -18.03 22.30
N ASN A 354 -7.83 -18.55 21.42
CA ASN A 354 -7.52 -19.68 20.54
C ASN A 354 -6.99 -19.22 19.17
N GLY A 355 -7.02 -17.92 18.87
CA GLY A 355 -6.45 -17.36 17.64
C GLY A 355 -7.34 -17.57 16.42
N ASN A 356 -8.65 -17.74 16.64
CA ASN A 356 -9.64 -17.88 15.57
C ASN A 356 -10.14 -16.50 15.11
N ASP A 357 -9.25 -15.56 14.79
CA ASP A 357 -9.65 -14.22 14.35
C ASP A 357 -10.55 -14.28 13.11
N GLY A 358 -11.50 -13.34 13.02
CA GLY A 358 -12.46 -13.28 11.92
C GLY A 358 -12.02 -12.27 10.86
N THR A 359 -11.91 -12.69 9.61
CA THR A 359 -11.65 -11.80 8.47
C THR A 359 -12.92 -11.12 8.01
N LEU A 360 -12.91 -9.80 7.96
CA LEU A 360 -14.02 -8.97 7.49
C LEU A 360 -14.02 -8.93 5.97
N THR A 361 -15.15 -9.25 5.35
CA THR A 361 -15.30 -9.20 3.89
C THR A 361 -16.33 -8.15 3.50
N ASN A 362 -15.94 -7.25 2.59
CA ASN A 362 -16.70 -6.10 2.10
C ASN A 362 -17.08 -5.03 3.14
N MET A 363 -16.62 -5.16 4.39
CA MET A 363 -16.88 -4.23 5.50
C MET A 363 -15.76 -3.18 5.68
N ALA A 364 -15.58 -2.30 4.69
CA ALA A 364 -14.38 -1.48 4.54
C ALA A 364 -14.45 -0.05 5.13
N GLY A 365 -15.11 0.14 6.29
CA GLY A 365 -14.80 1.26 7.20
C GLY A 365 -15.98 2.09 7.71
N GLY A 366 -17.23 1.64 7.53
CA GLY A 366 -18.43 2.32 8.04
C GLY A 366 -19.33 1.45 8.94
N GLU A 367 -18.96 0.19 9.15
CA GLU A 367 -19.86 -0.86 9.65
C GLU A 367 -19.79 -1.00 11.17
N TRP A 368 -18.79 -0.39 11.83
CA TRP A 368 -18.71 -0.37 13.28
C TRP A 368 -19.73 0.59 13.87
N THR A 369 -20.57 0.08 14.76
CA THR A 369 -21.68 0.81 15.37
C THR A 369 -21.75 0.57 16.87
N THR A 370 -22.68 1.23 17.55
CA THR A 370 -22.91 0.99 18.98
C THR A 370 -23.63 -0.35 19.17
N GLY A 371 -23.00 -1.26 19.89
CA GLY A 371 -23.54 -2.58 20.20
C GLY A 371 -24.52 -2.60 21.36
N PHE A 372 -24.92 -3.81 21.72
CA PHE A 372 -25.57 -4.09 22.99
C PHE A 372 -24.53 -4.00 24.13
N VAL A 373 -23.34 -4.55 23.90
CA VAL A 373 -22.17 -4.43 24.77
C VAL A 373 -21.07 -3.74 23.98
N GLY A 374 -20.67 -2.53 24.37
CA GLY A 374 -19.58 -1.84 23.66
C GLY A 374 -19.92 -1.50 22.20
N GLY A 375 -19.21 -2.12 21.27
CA GLY A 375 -19.35 -1.96 19.81
C GLY A 375 -20.13 -3.11 19.16
N ALA A 376 -20.37 -3.00 17.86
CA ALA A 376 -20.95 -4.07 17.05
C ALA A 376 -20.65 -3.89 15.56
N LEU A 377 -20.92 -4.91 14.76
CA LEU A 377 -20.88 -4.83 13.29
C LEU A 377 -22.29 -4.71 12.71
N GLU A 378 -22.48 -3.74 11.83
CA GLU A 378 -23.64 -3.58 10.97
C GLU A 378 -23.41 -4.28 9.62
N PHE A 379 -24.36 -5.10 9.22
CA PHE A 379 -24.35 -5.88 7.98
C PHE A 379 -25.43 -5.33 7.05
N ASP A 380 -25.08 -5.06 5.80
CA ASP A 380 -25.96 -4.39 4.84
C ASP A 380 -27.06 -5.30 4.23
N GLY A 381 -26.89 -6.62 4.31
CA GLY A 381 -27.79 -7.61 3.71
C GLY A 381 -27.52 -7.95 2.25
N ASN A 382 -26.35 -7.57 1.70
CA ASN A 382 -25.99 -7.84 0.31
C ASN A 382 -24.67 -8.59 0.16
N GLU A 383 -23.58 -8.13 0.78
CA GLU A 383 -22.25 -8.70 0.54
C GLU A 383 -21.32 -8.70 1.76
N ASP A 384 -21.80 -8.18 2.90
CA ASP A 384 -21.06 -8.09 4.16
C ASP A 384 -21.10 -9.39 4.96
N TYR A 385 -19.93 -9.87 5.38
CA TYR A 385 -19.82 -11.02 6.29
C TYR A 385 -18.46 -11.11 6.96
N VAL A 386 -18.38 -11.93 8.02
CA VAL A 386 -17.13 -12.29 8.67
C VAL A 386 -16.83 -13.76 8.44
N THR A 387 -15.59 -14.06 8.06
CA THR A 387 -15.11 -15.44 7.87
C THR A 387 -14.11 -15.79 8.95
N ILE A 388 -14.37 -16.87 9.65
CA ILE A 388 -13.46 -17.48 10.59
C ILE A 388 -12.91 -18.73 9.92
N ALA A 389 -11.59 -18.78 9.76
CA ALA A 389 -10.92 -19.86 9.05
C ALA A 389 -11.22 -21.24 9.65
N GLU A 390 -11.07 -22.30 8.84
CA GLU A 390 -11.22 -23.67 9.33
C GLU A 390 -10.29 -23.93 10.52
N SER A 391 -10.86 -24.39 11.64
CA SER A 391 -10.11 -24.73 12.85
C SER A 391 -10.57 -26.07 13.41
N SER A 392 -9.69 -26.77 14.12
CA SER A 392 -10.06 -27.95 14.89
C SER A 392 -11.03 -27.63 16.03
N ASP A 393 -11.06 -26.38 16.46
CA ASP A 393 -11.92 -25.89 17.55
C ASP A 393 -13.41 -25.97 17.21
N PHE A 394 -13.74 -25.93 15.91
CA PHE A 394 -15.12 -26.06 15.41
C PHE A 394 -15.46 -27.48 14.96
N LYS A 395 -14.56 -28.45 15.19
CA LYS A 395 -14.77 -29.88 14.88
C LYS A 395 -15.30 -30.61 16.11
N PHE A 396 -16.59 -30.41 16.38
CA PHE A 396 -17.27 -30.95 17.56
C PHE A 396 -17.43 -32.48 17.56
N GLY A 397 -17.19 -33.15 16.43
CA GLY A 397 -17.34 -34.59 16.30
C GLY A 397 -18.78 -35.01 16.57
N THR A 398 -18.96 -35.82 17.61
CA THR A 398 -20.27 -36.20 18.17
C THR A 398 -20.53 -35.55 19.54
N GLY A 399 -19.64 -34.66 19.98
CA GLY A 399 -19.69 -34.02 21.29
C GLY A 399 -20.59 -32.80 21.32
N ASP A 400 -20.80 -32.30 22.53
CA ASP A 400 -21.67 -31.16 22.82
C ASP A 400 -21.05 -29.83 22.39
N PHE A 401 -21.90 -28.84 22.15
CA PHE A 401 -21.45 -27.48 21.83
C PHE A 401 -22.56 -26.46 22.05
N GLY A 402 -22.19 -25.18 22.04
CA GLY A 402 -23.14 -24.07 22.11
C GLY A 402 -22.64 -22.90 21.28
N MET A 403 -23.57 -22.13 20.71
CA MET A 403 -23.23 -20.92 19.97
C MET A 403 -24.35 -19.89 20.07
N GLY A 404 -23.98 -18.61 19.98
CA GLY A 404 -24.94 -17.54 20.05
C GLY A 404 -24.35 -16.17 19.75
N ALA A 405 -25.24 -15.20 19.63
CA ALA A 405 -24.90 -13.81 19.36
C ALA A 405 -26.02 -12.89 19.87
N TRP A 406 -25.69 -11.63 20.09
CA TRP A 406 -26.66 -10.56 20.14
C TRP A 406 -26.94 -10.08 18.73
N VAL A 407 -28.22 -9.88 18.41
CA VAL A 407 -28.62 -9.37 17.10
C VAL A 407 -29.69 -8.30 17.21
N LYS A 408 -29.73 -7.40 16.25
CA LYS A 408 -30.79 -6.41 16.07
C LYS A 408 -31.11 -6.29 14.60
N THR A 409 -32.34 -6.59 14.22
CA THR A 409 -32.76 -6.57 12.81
C THR A 409 -34.23 -6.19 12.66
N SER A 410 -34.57 -5.63 11.50
CA SER A 410 -35.95 -5.45 11.03
C SER A 410 -36.18 -6.16 9.70
N ALA A 411 -35.26 -7.04 9.30
CA ALA A 411 -35.34 -7.74 8.03
C ALA A 411 -36.50 -8.75 8.02
N THR A 412 -37.08 -8.93 6.83
CA THR A 412 -38.19 -9.86 6.58
C THR A 412 -37.81 -10.91 5.55
N THR A 413 -36.51 -11.16 5.41
CA THR A 413 -35.91 -12.18 4.55
C THR A 413 -35.29 -13.25 5.44
N THR A 414 -35.15 -14.45 4.91
CA THR A 414 -34.30 -15.45 5.57
C THR A 414 -32.87 -14.92 5.58
N SER A 415 -32.16 -15.07 6.70
CA SER A 415 -30.80 -14.58 6.88
C SER A 415 -30.02 -15.45 7.85
N TYR A 416 -28.74 -15.66 7.58
CA TYR A 416 -27.85 -16.48 8.42
C TYR A 416 -27.14 -15.62 9.45
N ILE A 417 -27.14 -16.05 10.72
CA ILE A 417 -26.47 -15.34 11.81
C ILE A 417 -25.08 -15.97 12.03
N ILE A 418 -25.05 -17.29 12.21
CA ILE A 418 -23.82 -18.10 12.30
C ILE A 418 -24.02 -19.34 11.43
N ASP A 419 -23.08 -19.64 10.54
CA ASP A 419 -23.11 -20.82 9.68
C ASP A 419 -21.78 -21.55 9.62
N ASN A 420 -21.81 -22.88 9.72
CA ASN A 420 -20.68 -23.75 9.43
C ASN A 420 -21.07 -24.90 8.47
N TYR A 421 -22.34 -24.97 8.06
CA TYR A 421 -22.85 -26.05 7.23
C TYR A 421 -22.63 -25.81 5.72
N GLN A 422 -22.67 -24.56 5.23
CA GLN A 422 -22.48 -24.19 3.81
C GLN A 422 -23.41 -24.85 2.76
N GLY A 423 -24.33 -25.74 3.15
CA GLY A 423 -25.52 -26.05 2.35
C GLY A 423 -25.45 -27.22 1.37
N THR A 424 -24.29 -27.87 1.13
CA THR A 424 -24.20 -28.89 0.07
C THR A 424 -24.79 -30.23 0.49
N VAL A 425 -25.43 -30.94 -0.44
CA VAL A 425 -25.98 -32.29 -0.20
C VAL A 425 -24.86 -33.23 0.24
N GLY A 426 -24.95 -33.74 1.48
CA GLY A 426 -23.97 -34.64 2.07
C GLY A 426 -22.94 -33.96 2.97
N GLU A 427 -22.99 -32.62 3.08
CA GLU A 427 -22.26 -31.89 4.12
C GLU A 427 -22.93 -32.05 5.48
N VAL A 428 -22.15 -31.78 6.51
CA VAL A 428 -22.54 -31.85 7.91
C VAL A 428 -22.08 -30.57 8.59
N GLY A 429 -22.78 -30.14 9.63
CA GLY A 429 -22.45 -28.90 10.33
C GLY A 429 -23.58 -28.41 11.21
N CYS A 430 -23.50 -27.14 11.58
CA CYS A 430 -24.48 -26.47 12.42
C CYS A 430 -24.64 -25.00 12.00
N GLN A 431 -25.79 -24.43 12.34
CA GLN A 431 -26.14 -23.06 11.96
C GLN A 431 -27.22 -22.46 12.86
N ILE A 432 -27.22 -21.13 12.97
CA ILE A 432 -28.29 -20.30 13.52
C ILE A 432 -28.80 -19.39 12.42
N VAL A 433 -30.10 -19.46 12.14
CA VAL A 433 -30.72 -18.78 11.00
C VAL A 433 -32.04 -18.14 11.42
N MET A 434 -32.30 -16.94 10.92
CA MET A 434 -33.59 -16.28 11.03
C MET A 434 -34.43 -16.61 9.79
N ASN A 435 -35.67 -17.03 9.99
CA ASN A 435 -36.67 -17.18 8.93
C ASN A 435 -37.23 -15.82 8.52
N ALA A 436 -37.80 -15.74 7.31
CA ALA A 436 -38.46 -14.53 6.81
C ALA A 436 -39.62 -14.02 7.69
N ASP A 437 -40.22 -14.87 8.54
CA ASP A 437 -41.26 -14.48 9.50
C ASP A 437 -40.71 -13.94 10.83
N GLY A 438 -39.39 -13.86 10.98
CA GLY A 438 -38.69 -13.38 12.16
C GLY A 438 -38.43 -14.45 13.22
N THR A 439 -38.95 -15.67 13.08
CA THR A 439 -38.58 -16.79 13.97
C THR A 439 -37.14 -17.23 13.70
N VAL A 440 -36.48 -17.77 14.70
CA VAL A 440 -35.08 -18.22 14.61
C VAL A 440 -35.05 -19.73 14.75
N TYR A 441 -34.17 -20.40 14.01
CA TYR A 441 -33.89 -21.80 14.24
C TYR A 441 -32.41 -22.06 14.49
N PHE A 442 -32.17 -23.06 15.33
CA PHE A 442 -30.87 -23.68 15.53
C PHE A 442 -30.91 -25.09 14.92
N GLU A 443 -30.00 -25.34 13.98
CA GLU A 443 -29.92 -26.59 13.24
C GLU A 443 -28.59 -27.28 13.47
N VAL A 444 -28.66 -28.60 13.63
CA VAL A 444 -27.50 -29.47 13.51
C VAL A 444 -27.80 -30.57 12.52
N ARG A 445 -26.91 -30.71 11.54
CA ARG A 445 -27.06 -31.64 10.42
C ARG A 445 -25.86 -32.56 10.35
N GLY A 446 -26.13 -33.85 10.49
CA GLY A 446 -25.17 -34.92 10.23
C GLY A 446 -25.70 -35.84 9.12
N GLY A 447 -25.80 -37.14 9.41
CA GLY A 447 -26.60 -38.05 8.57
C GLY A 447 -28.10 -37.78 8.68
N THR A 448 -28.53 -37.15 9.77
CA THR A 448 -29.89 -36.72 10.09
C THR A 448 -29.92 -35.22 10.36
N LEU A 449 -31.05 -34.60 10.00
CA LEU A 449 -31.37 -33.21 10.31
C LEU A 449 -32.08 -33.16 11.66
N LEU A 450 -31.57 -32.34 12.58
CA LEU A 450 -32.32 -31.88 13.75
C LEU A 450 -32.34 -30.36 13.79
N GLN A 451 -33.54 -29.79 13.81
CA GLN A 451 -33.77 -28.34 13.82
C GLN A 451 -34.76 -28.00 14.93
N ILE A 452 -34.49 -26.93 15.67
CA ILE A 452 -35.40 -26.35 16.66
C ILE A 452 -35.70 -24.92 16.25
N THR A 453 -36.98 -24.59 16.09
CA THR A 453 -37.43 -23.24 15.72
C THR A 453 -38.11 -22.57 16.91
N SER A 454 -37.77 -21.31 17.17
CA SER A 454 -38.37 -20.48 18.20
C SER A 454 -39.85 -20.20 17.92
N THR A 455 -40.60 -19.96 18.99
CA THR A 455 -41.95 -19.39 18.90
C THR A 455 -41.95 -17.85 18.96
N THR A 456 -40.80 -17.27 19.33
CA THR A 456 -40.57 -15.83 19.45
C THR A 456 -39.92 -15.30 18.19
N THR A 457 -40.39 -14.16 17.70
CA THR A 457 -39.80 -13.43 16.57
C THR A 457 -38.82 -12.38 17.05
N ILE A 458 -37.74 -12.12 16.30
CA ILE A 458 -36.66 -11.19 16.67
C ILE A 458 -36.54 -9.94 15.78
N ASN A 459 -37.37 -9.84 14.74
CA ASN A 459 -37.24 -8.82 13.69
C ASN A 459 -38.07 -7.55 13.97
N ASP A 460 -38.15 -7.14 15.24
CA ASP A 460 -38.90 -5.95 15.70
C ASP A 460 -38.02 -4.69 15.79
N GLY A 461 -36.75 -4.78 15.41
CA GLY A 461 -35.77 -3.71 15.49
C GLY A 461 -35.18 -3.49 16.89
N ALA A 462 -35.43 -4.39 17.85
CA ALA A 462 -34.79 -4.41 19.16
C ALA A 462 -33.62 -5.41 19.21
N TRP A 463 -32.80 -5.29 20.26
CA TRP A 463 -31.74 -6.25 20.54
C TRP A 463 -32.33 -7.52 21.13
N HIS A 464 -31.94 -8.67 20.56
CA HIS A 464 -32.27 -9.99 21.08
C HIS A 464 -31.00 -10.82 21.23
N HIS A 465 -30.92 -11.58 22.33
CA HIS A 465 -29.86 -12.57 22.50
C HIS A 465 -30.33 -13.93 22.03
N ILE A 466 -29.60 -14.54 21.11
CA ILE A 466 -29.93 -15.83 20.52
C ILE A 466 -28.85 -16.82 20.91
N PHE A 467 -29.26 -17.96 21.47
CA PHE A 467 -28.30 -18.98 21.86
C PHE A 467 -28.83 -20.39 21.59
N GLY A 468 -28.09 -21.16 20.80
CA GLY A 468 -28.29 -22.60 20.60
C GLY A 468 -27.37 -23.39 21.52
N SER A 469 -27.92 -24.34 22.28
CA SER A 469 -27.15 -25.26 23.13
C SER A 469 -27.47 -26.69 22.70
N ALA A 470 -26.46 -27.44 22.28
CA ALA A 470 -26.60 -28.81 21.82
C ALA A 470 -25.96 -29.77 22.82
N ASP A 471 -26.75 -30.21 23.80
CA ASP A 471 -26.47 -31.43 24.55
C ASP A 471 -26.93 -32.61 23.67
N ARG A 472 -25.94 -33.29 23.07
CA ARG A 472 -26.12 -34.34 22.07
C ARG A 472 -26.53 -35.67 22.73
N ASP A 473 -26.39 -35.78 24.06
CA ASP A 473 -26.78 -36.94 24.86
C ASP A 473 -28.21 -36.82 25.42
N THR A 474 -28.69 -35.59 25.70
CA THR A 474 -30.01 -35.37 26.32
C THR A 474 -30.99 -34.59 25.45
N GLN A 475 -30.67 -33.36 25.04
CA GLN A 475 -31.55 -32.49 24.25
C GLN A 475 -30.83 -31.24 23.71
N MET A 476 -31.20 -30.84 22.49
CA MET A 476 -30.89 -29.50 21.99
C MET A 476 -31.89 -28.46 22.54
N ASN A 477 -31.42 -27.24 22.79
CA ASN A 477 -32.20 -26.10 23.27
C ASN A 477 -31.91 -24.84 22.44
N LEU A 478 -32.93 -24.00 22.24
CA LEU A 478 -32.80 -22.67 21.67
C LEU A 478 -33.36 -21.65 22.67
N TYR A 479 -32.53 -20.67 22.99
CA TYR A 479 -32.85 -19.58 23.91
C TYR A 479 -32.98 -18.28 23.14
N ILE A 480 -34.00 -17.49 23.49
CA ILE A 480 -34.17 -16.10 23.06
C ILE A 480 -34.29 -15.27 24.33
N ASP A 481 -33.44 -14.26 24.47
CA ASP A 481 -33.39 -13.35 25.63
C ASP A 481 -33.25 -14.08 26.98
N GLY A 482 -32.39 -15.11 26.99
CA GLY A 482 -32.11 -15.94 28.17
C GLY A 482 -33.18 -16.96 28.53
N ALA A 483 -34.34 -16.96 27.86
CA ALA A 483 -35.43 -17.90 28.10
C ALA A 483 -35.50 -18.98 27.00
N ILE A 484 -35.91 -20.20 27.37
CA ILE A 484 -36.14 -21.28 26.40
C ILE A 484 -37.28 -20.85 25.45
N ALA A 485 -36.96 -20.69 24.17
CA ALA A 485 -37.89 -20.17 23.16
C ALA A 485 -38.60 -21.27 22.35
N ALA A 486 -38.14 -22.51 22.50
CA ALA A 486 -38.71 -23.70 21.89
C ALA A 486 -38.58 -24.89 22.85
N PRO A 487 -39.64 -25.69 23.06
CA PRO A 487 -39.61 -26.81 23.98
C PRO A 487 -38.71 -27.93 23.45
N THR A 488 -37.56 -28.12 24.11
CA THR A 488 -36.69 -29.32 24.13
C THR A 488 -36.65 -30.10 22.81
N GLY A 489 -35.72 -29.75 21.92
CA GLY A 489 -35.48 -30.58 20.74
C GLY A 489 -34.97 -31.96 21.14
N GLY A 490 -35.01 -32.89 20.19
CA GLY A 490 -34.43 -34.22 20.41
C GLY A 490 -32.90 -34.18 20.56
N THR A 491 -32.30 -35.36 20.49
CA THR A 491 -30.86 -35.52 20.34
C THR A 491 -30.53 -35.78 18.89
N ASN A 492 -29.37 -35.31 18.45
CA ASN A 492 -28.72 -35.79 17.24
C ASN A 492 -27.33 -36.23 17.69
N SER A 493 -26.93 -37.45 17.36
CA SER A 493 -25.64 -38.03 17.79
C SER A 493 -24.69 -38.22 16.61
N ASP A 494 -25.06 -37.69 15.45
CA ASP A 494 -24.25 -37.82 14.24
C ASP A 494 -22.97 -37.00 14.37
N LYS A 495 -21.95 -37.45 13.64
CA LYS A 495 -20.69 -36.73 13.50
C LYS A 495 -20.90 -35.52 12.58
N ILE A 496 -20.46 -34.34 13.01
CA ILE A 496 -20.63 -33.08 12.26
C ILE A 496 -19.33 -32.38 11.83
N ASP A 497 -18.17 -33.02 11.98
CA ASP A 497 -16.91 -32.43 11.47
C ASP A 497 -16.98 -32.17 9.97
N ASN A 498 -16.65 -30.94 9.59
CA ASN A 498 -16.42 -30.53 8.21
C ASN A 498 -15.10 -29.76 8.11
N SER A 499 -14.76 -29.33 6.90
CA SER A 499 -13.62 -28.45 6.62
C SER A 499 -14.10 -27.08 6.12
N ASN A 500 -15.28 -26.67 6.53
CA ASN A 500 -15.84 -25.37 6.18
C ASN A 500 -15.37 -24.32 7.19
N PRO A 501 -15.21 -23.06 6.76
CA PRO A 501 -15.09 -21.95 7.70
C PRO A 501 -16.37 -21.79 8.53
N VAL A 502 -16.28 -21.08 9.64
CA VAL A 502 -17.46 -20.51 10.29
C VAL A 502 -17.71 -19.13 9.68
N LEU A 503 -18.92 -18.86 9.22
CA LEU A 503 -19.34 -17.57 8.69
C LEU A 503 -20.30 -16.90 9.65
N ILE A 504 -20.15 -15.60 9.82
CA ILE A 504 -21.09 -14.75 10.54
C ILE A 504 -21.76 -13.85 9.50
N GLY A 505 -23.09 -13.84 9.50
CA GLY A 505 -23.89 -12.96 8.64
C GLY A 505 -24.18 -13.49 7.23
N VAL A 506 -23.77 -14.71 6.86
CA VAL A 506 -24.04 -15.27 5.52
C VAL A 506 -23.97 -16.80 5.49
N ASN A 507 -24.52 -17.36 4.42
CA ASN A 507 -24.19 -18.69 3.91
C ASN A 507 -23.80 -18.56 2.42
N THR A 508 -22.64 -19.09 2.02
CA THR A 508 -22.05 -18.86 0.68
C THR A 508 -22.39 -19.95 -0.33
N TRP A 509 -23.47 -20.70 -0.10
CA TRP A 509 -23.85 -21.82 -0.96
C TRP A 509 -24.10 -21.38 -2.42
N GLN A 510 -23.32 -21.94 -3.34
CA GLN A 510 -23.21 -21.50 -4.75
C GLN A 510 -24.51 -21.57 -5.58
N SER A 511 -25.56 -22.25 -5.12
CA SER A 511 -26.85 -22.29 -5.83
C SER A 511 -27.90 -21.34 -5.28
N ASP A 512 -27.59 -20.56 -4.25
CA ASP A 512 -28.35 -19.37 -3.91
C ASP A 512 -27.66 -18.16 -4.57
N PRO A 513 -28.15 -17.65 -5.72
CA PRO A 513 -27.52 -16.53 -6.42
C PRO A 513 -27.56 -15.23 -5.60
N LEU A 514 -28.27 -15.23 -4.48
CA LEU A 514 -28.27 -14.22 -3.43
C LEU A 514 -28.07 -14.98 -2.12
N GLY A 515 -26.83 -15.36 -1.76
CA GLY A 515 -26.56 -15.91 -0.43
C GLY A 515 -27.34 -15.12 0.61
N SER A 516 -28.05 -15.77 1.54
CA SER A 516 -29.00 -15.04 2.39
C SER A 516 -28.25 -14.25 3.48
N PHE A 517 -27.69 -13.10 3.07
CA PHE A 517 -26.93 -12.20 3.93
C PHE A 517 -27.82 -11.67 5.06
N PHE A 518 -27.20 -11.45 6.20
CA PHE A 518 -27.82 -10.80 7.34
C PHE A 518 -27.92 -9.30 7.08
N SER A 519 -29.10 -8.74 7.34
CA SER A 519 -29.32 -7.29 7.32
C SER A 519 -29.69 -6.84 8.72
N GLY A 520 -28.81 -6.08 9.36
CA GLY A 520 -28.95 -5.69 10.76
C GLY A 520 -27.60 -5.60 11.47
N ILE A 521 -27.64 -5.64 12.80
CA ILE A 521 -26.44 -5.51 13.64
C ILE A 521 -26.23 -6.82 14.40
N ILE A 522 -24.99 -7.31 14.44
CA ILE A 522 -24.56 -8.46 15.24
C ILE A 522 -23.48 -8.02 16.22
N ASP A 523 -23.55 -8.54 17.43
CA ASP A 523 -22.66 -8.24 18.55
C ASP A 523 -22.34 -9.53 19.33
N ASP A 524 -21.14 -9.59 19.92
CA ASP A 524 -20.78 -10.52 21.00
C ASP A 524 -21.06 -12.00 20.70
N VAL A 525 -20.51 -12.44 19.56
CA VAL A 525 -20.63 -13.80 19.02
C VAL A 525 -19.76 -14.76 19.82
N ARG A 526 -20.35 -15.86 20.30
CA ARG A 526 -19.67 -16.86 21.13
C ARG A 526 -19.88 -18.27 20.62
N ILE A 527 -18.85 -19.10 20.73
CA ILE A 527 -18.90 -20.54 20.47
C ILE A 527 -18.20 -21.28 21.61
N TYR A 528 -18.84 -22.36 22.07
CA TYR A 528 -18.42 -23.22 23.16
C TYR A 528 -18.33 -24.68 22.68
N ASN A 529 -17.37 -25.42 23.22
CA ASN A 529 -17.19 -26.86 22.96
C ASN A 529 -17.94 -27.77 23.95
N HIS A 530 -18.98 -27.24 24.59
CA HIS A 530 -19.90 -27.97 25.44
C HIS A 530 -21.28 -27.32 25.42
N ALA A 531 -22.30 -28.06 25.85
CA ALA A 531 -23.64 -27.53 26.00
C ALA A 531 -23.73 -26.61 27.22
N LEU A 532 -24.38 -25.45 27.05
CA LEU A 532 -24.67 -24.53 28.15
C LEU A 532 -25.99 -24.86 28.84
N GLU A 533 -26.00 -24.77 30.16
CA GLU A 533 -27.20 -24.90 30.98
C GLU A 533 -28.04 -23.60 30.95
N PRO A 534 -29.34 -23.65 31.32
CA PRO A 534 -30.19 -22.45 31.34
C PRO A 534 -29.63 -21.30 32.18
N ASN A 535 -28.95 -21.60 33.30
CA ASN A 535 -28.34 -20.56 34.14
C ASN A 535 -27.15 -19.91 33.45
N ASP A 536 -26.30 -20.69 32.75
CA ASP A 536 -25.16 -20.15 32.02
C ASP A 536 -25.60 -19.21 30.90
N VAL A 537 -26.63 -19.59 30.15
CA VAL A 537 -27.19 -18.75 29.07
C VAL A 537 -27.82 -17.48 29.66
N ASN A 538 -28.48 -17.59 30.81
CA ASN A 538 -29.05 -16.45 31.51
C ASN A 538 -27.97 -15.49 32.07
N ASP A 539 -26.84 -16.03 32.49
CA ASP A 539 -25.70 -15.24 32.99
C ASP A 539 -25.01 -14.47 31.83
N ILE A 540 -24.87 -15.11 30.67
CA ILE A 540 -24.43 -14.46 29.42
C ILE A 540 -25.40 -13.34 29.04
N TYR A 541 -26.71 -13.61 29.03
CA TYR A 541 -27.73 -12.62 28.68
C TYR A 541 -27.72 -11.38 29.59
N HIS A 542 -27.49 -11.56 30.89
CA HIS A 542 -27.40 -10.45 31.85
C HIS A 542 -26.01 -9.83 31.98
N LEU A 543 -25.03 -10.31 31.19
CA LEU A 543 -23.63 -9.85 31.23
C LEU A 543 -22.99 -10.00 32.63
N VAL A 544 -23.41 -11.00 33.40
CA VAL A 544 -22.88 -11.26 34.76
C VAL A 544 -21.70 -12.26 34.76
N GLY A 545 -21.26 -12.67 33.57
CA GLY A 545 -20.18 -13.62 33.33
C GLY A 545 -20.65 -14.76 32.42
N GLY A 546 -19.72 -15.37 31.69
CA GLY A 546 -19.98 -16.60 30.94
C GLY A 546 -19.28 -17.79 31.58
N PRO A 547 -19.76 -19.02 31.34
CA PRO A 547 -19.00 -20.23 31.68
C PRO A 547 -17.66 -20.24 30.94
N GLY A 548 -16.67 -20.98 31.47
CA GLY A 548 -15.41 -21.24 30.75
C GLY A 548 -15.64 -22.12 29.53
N GLY A 549 -14.58 -22.47 28.78
CA GLY A 549 -14.70 -23.38 27.62
C GLY A 549 -15.14 -22.70 26.31
N LEU A 550 -14.90 -21.39 26.19
CA LEU A 550 -14.99 -20.69 24.91
C LEU A 550 -13.95 -21.24 23.94
N VAL A 551 -14.38 -21.52 22.72
CA VAL A 551 -13.53 -21.86 21.58
C VAL A 551 -13.47 -20.75 20.53
N GLY A 552 -14.41 -19.82 20.58
CA GLY A 552 -14.38 -18.57 19.81
C GLY A 552 -15.21 -17.49 20.50
N HIS A 553 -14.69 -16.27 20.55
CA HIS A 553 -15.41 -15.10 21.08
C HIS A 553 -15.05 -13.85 20.31
N TRP A 554 -15.94 -13.40 19.43
CA TRP A 554 -15.81 -12.14 18.70
C TRP A 554 -16.74 -11.13 19.34
N LYS A 555 -16.15 -10.21 20.10
CA LYS A 555 -16.93 -9.15 20.76
C LYS A 555 -17.51 -8.17 19.76
N LEU A 556 -16.80 -7.94 18.65
CA LEU A 556 -17.17 -6.93 17.65
C LEU A 556 -17.15 -5.50 18.24
N ASP A 557 -16.27 -5.29 19.22
CA ASP A 557 -16.08 -4.04 19.98
C ASP A 557 -15.10 -3.07 19.31
N GLU A 558 -14.51 -3.46 18.17
CA GLU A 558 -13.48 -2.67 17.51
C GLU A 558 -14.03 -1.31 17.05
N ASP A 559 -13.21 -0.26 17.20
CA ASP A 559 -13.63 1.11 16.86
C ASP A 559 -13.15 1.56 15.47
N GLY A 560 -12.47 0.68 14.74
CA GLY A 560 -11.91 1.01 13.45
C GLY A 560 -10.71 1.96 13.54
N SER A 561 -9.98 2.00 14.65
CA SER A 561 -8.83 2.87 14.85
C SER A 561 -7.53 2.37 14.20
N SER A 562 -7.57 1.24 13.49
CA SER A 562 -6.40 0.73 12.76
C SER A 562 -5.92 1.74 11.70
N ASN A 563 -4.61 1.73 11.44
CA ASN A 563 -4.01 2.64 10.47
C ASN A 563 -2.90 1.93 9.68
N VAL A 564 -3.07 1.89 8.37
CA VAL A 564 -2.08 1.36 7.45
C VAL A 564 -1.60 2.49 6.55
N SER A 565 -0.31 2.80 6.58
CA SER A 565 0.30 3.80 5.71
C SER A 565 1.36 3.17 4.83
N ILE A 566 1.20 3.29 3.52
CA ILE A 566 2.16 2.79 2.55
C ILE A 566 2.63 3.97 1.71
N THR A 567 3.90 4.31 1.84
CA THR A 567 4.53 5.42 1.11
C THR A 567 5.61 4.87 0.19
N ALA A 568 5.47 5.14 -1.09
CA ALA A 568 6.46 4.82 -2.11
C ALA A 568 7.82 5.43 -1.76
N ALA A 569 8.85 4.59 -1.59
CA ALA A 569 10.24 5.04 -1.43
C ALA A 569 11.16 4.30 -2.42
N PRO A 570 11.36 4.84 -3.65
CA PRO A 570 12.16 4.25 -4.72
C PRO A 570 13.53 3.69 -4.36
N SER A 571 14.27 4.42 -3.52
CA SER A 571 15.63 4.03 -3.12
C SER A 571 15.63 2.82 -2.18
N LYS A 572 14.50 2.55 -1.52
CA LYS A 572 14.32 1.52 -0.50
C LYS A 572 13.55 0.30 -1.03
N THR A 573 12.87 0.44 -2.17
CA THR A 573 12.28 -0.69 -2.92
C THR A 573 13.27 -1.44 -3.81
N ALA A 574 14.50 -0.91 -3.92
CA ALA A 574 15.51 -1.48 -4.78
C ALA A 574 16.17 -2.74 -4.22
N ILE A 575 15.87 -3.89 -4.85
CA ILE A 575 16.42 -5.20 -4.47
C ILE A 575 17.30 -5.79 -5.57
N VAL A 576 18.31 -6.56 -5.14
CA VAL A 576 19.10 -7.44 -6.01
C VAL A 576 18.58 -8.87 -5.86
N VAL A 577 18.09 -9.44 -6.96
CA VAL A 577 17.60 -10.84 -7.02
C VAL A 577 18.56 -11.71 -7.83
N TRP A 578 18.45 -13.03 -7.68
CA TRP A 578 19.34 -13.98 -8.35
C TRP A 578 18.60 -15.05 -9.18
N PRO A 579 17.69 -14.69 -10.10
CA PRO A 579 16.95 -15.66 -10.89
C PRO A 579 17.91 -16.49 -11.73
N GLY A 580 17.81 -17.82 -11.66
CA GLY A 580 18.70 -18.71 -12.43
C GLY A 580 20.19 -18.57 -12.12
N GLY A 581 20.55 -17.99 -10.96
CA GLY A 581 21.93 -17.84 -10.51
C GLY A 581 22.69 -16.64 -11.06
N VAL A 582 22.05 -15.76 -11.84
CA VAL A 582 22.63 -14.50 -12.33
C VAL A 582 22.07 -13.35 -11.51
N ALA A 583 22.92 -12.43 -11.03
CA ALA A 583 22.47 -11.24 -10.31
C ALA A 583 21.71 -10.33 -11.26
N GLU A 584 20.42 -10.17 -11.03
CA GLU A 584 19.65 -9.07 -11.57
C GLU A 584 19.67 -7.97 -10.52
N LYS A 585 20.46 -6.92 -10.82
CA LYS A 585 20.78 -5.86 -9.85
C LYS A 585 19.57 -5.00 -9.44
N TRP A 586 18.44 -5.17 -10.12
CA TRP A 586 17.25 -4.35 -9.97
C TRP A 586 16.03 -5.22 -10.29
N GLY A 587 15.18 -5.47 -9.30
CA GLY A 587 13.82 -5.96 -9.58
C GLY A 587 13.09 -5.02 -10.55
N SER A 588 12.09 -5.51 -11.28
CA SER A 588 11.29 -4.73 -12.22
C SER A 588 10.69 -3.45 -11.59
N ALA A 589 10.30 -3.51 -10.31
CA ALA A 589 9.84 -2.38 -9.50
C ALA A 589 10.95 -1.39 -9.07
N ALA A 590 12.21 -1.82 -9.10
CA ALA A 590 13.40 -1.05 -8.72
C ALA A 590 14.16 -0.48 -9.91
N GLY A 591 14.05 -1.12 -11.08
CA GLY A 591 14.67 -0.69 -12.33
C GLY A 591 14.06 0.58 -12.93
N ALA A 592 13.25 1.29 -12.13
CA ALA A 592 12.19 2.19 -12.53
C ALA A 592 12.54 3.68 -12.44
N PHE A 593 13.41 4.08 -11.51
CA PHE A 593 13.48 5.50 -11.14
C PHE A 593 14.49 6.32 -11.90
N PHE A 594 15.54 5.69 -12.44
CA PHE A 594 16.59 6.41 -13.17
C PHE A 594 17.06 5.61 -14.38
N ARG A 595 16.14 5.19 -15.26
CA ARG A 595 16.53 4.78 -16.62
C ARG A 595 16.83 6.02 -17.46
N SER A 596 17.93 6.69 -17.12
CA SER A 596 18.61 7.75 -17.88
C SER A 596 17.81 9.01 -18.16
N ILE A 597 18.30 10.17 -17.70
CA ILE A 597 18.09 11.41 -18.44
C ILE A 597 18.92 11.28 -19.71
N ARG A 598 18.27 11.14 -20.87
CA ARG A 598 18.96 11.23 -22.15
C ARG A 598 18.80 12.64 -22.67
N ARG A 599 19.93 13.36 -22.76
CA ARG A 599 20.01 14.58 -23.57
C ARG A 599 19.78 14.16 -25.01
N LYS A 600 18.81 14.78 -25.67
CA LYS A 600 18.57 14.59 -27.10
C LYS A 600 19.51 15.46 -27.93
#